data_AF-A0A960L295-F1
#
_entry.id   AF-A0A960L295-F1
#
_cell.length_a   1.000
_cell.length_b   1.000
_cell.length_c   1.000
_cell.angle_alpha   90.00
_cell.angle_beta   90.00
_cell.angle_gamma   90.00
#
_symmetry.space_group_name_H-M   'P 1'
#
loop_
_entity.id
_entity.type
_entity.pdbx_description
1 polymer ?
#
loop_
_entity_poly.entity_id
_entity_poly.type
_entity_poly.pdbx_seq_one_letter_code
_entity_poly.pdbx_strand_id
1 'polypeptide(L)' 'NLLAVKGIGPWSVAYLLMRGFGFADVCPIGDAGLKLAIQKLLNMPERPSPQTILDFMAPYRPFRSQATFCAWKTLGDL' A
#
# COMPACT_ATOMS: atom_id res chain seq x y z
N ASN A 1 12.42 4.93 -17.28
CA ASN A 1 12.51 4.05 -16.08
C ASN A 1 12.73 4.93 -14.85
N LEU A 2 11.71 5.14 -14.00
CA LEU A 2 11.80 6.04 -12.84
C LEU A 2 12.79 5.54 -11.76
N LEU A 3 12.99 4.23 -11.65
CA LEU A 3 13.91 3.63 -10.67
C LEU A 3 15.39 3.96 -10.93
N ALA A 4 15.72 4.44 -12.12
CA ALA A 4 17.07 4.88 -12.45
C ALA A 4 17.42 6.26 -11.87
N VAL A 5 16.42 7.03 -11.39
CA VAL A 5 16.63 8.35 -10.82
C VAL A 5 17.03 8.22 -9.35
N LYS A 6 18.20 8.77 -8.99
CA LYS A 6 18.70 8.77 -7.60
C LYS A 6 17.65 9.39 -6.66
N GLY A 7 17.28 8.65 -5.61
CA GLY A 7 16.27 9.06 -4.63
C GLY A 7 14.84 8.57 -4.93
N ILE A 8 14.59 7.96 -6.10
CA ILE A 8 13.28 7.35 -6.42
C ILE A 8 13.35 5.83 -6.22
N GLY A 9 12.76 5.36 -5.12
CA GLY A 9 12.64 3.94 -4.81
C GLY A 9 11.31 3.31 -5.26
N PRO A 10 11.13 1.99 -5.09
CA PRO A 10 9.89 1.29 -5.43
C PRO A 10 8.64 1.86 -4.76
N TRP A 11 8.76 2.30 -3.50
CA TRP A 11 7.67 2.96 -2.79
C TRP A 11 7.25 4.28 -3.47
N SER A 12 8.22 5.12 -3.85
CA SER A 12 7.95 6.40 -4.53
C SER A 12 7.27 6.17 -5.89
N VAL A 13 7.72 5.16 -6.65
CA VAL A 13 7.08 4.77 -7.92
C VAL A 13 5.65 4.30 -7.68
N ALA A 14 5.42 3.43 -6.69
CA ALA A 14 4.07 2.95 -6.38
C ALA A 14 3.15 4.12 -5.99
N TYR A 15 3.62 5.02 -5.13
CA TYR A 15 2.85 6.20 -4.72
C TYR A 15 2.53 7.11 -5.91
N LEU A 16 3.50 7.40 -6.78
CA LEU A 16 3.28 8.19 -7.99
C LEU A 16 2.27 7.54 -8.94
N LEU A 17 2.38 6.24 -9.18
CA LEU A 17 1.41 5.53 -10.02
C LEU A 17 0.00 5.65 -9.47
N MET A 18 -0.17 5.49 -8.16
CA MET A 18 -1.48 5.60 -7.48
C MET A 18 -2.04 7.03 -7.48
N ARG A 19 -1.26 8.00 -6.98
CA ARG A 19 -1.74 9.35 -6.63
C ARG A 19 -1.40 10.41 -7.65
N GLY A 20 -0.31 10.24 -8.40
CA GLY A 20 0.08 11.15 -9.47
C GLY A 20 -0.56 10.77 -10.80
N PHE A 21 -0.61 9.47 -11.14
CA PHE A 21 -1.07 8.99 -12.44
C PHE A 21 -2.42 8.25 -12.41
N GLY A 22 -3.01 8.03 -11.24
CA GLY A 22 -4.35 7.47 -11.11
C GLY A 22 -4.48 5.99 -11.48
N PHE A 23 -3.40 5.22 -11.46
CA PHE A 23 -3.46 3.77 -11.69
C PHE A 23 -4.26 3.10 -10.57
N ALA A 24 -5.31 2.36 -10.92
CA ALA A 24 -6.25 1.78 -9.96
C ALA A 24 -5.69 0.54 -9.24
N ASP A 25 -4.76 -0.19 -9.85
CA ASP A 25 -4.35 -1.53 -9.42
C ASP A 25 -2.90 -1.60 -8.90
N VAL A 26 -2.50 -0.63 -8.07
CA VAL A 26 -1.17 -0.56 -7.45
C VAL A 26 -1.26 -0.70 -5.93
N CYS A 27 -0.37 -1.50 -5.35
CA CYS A 27 -0.26 -1.72 -3.91
C CYS A 27 1.18 -1.39 -3.44
N PRO A 28 1.38 -0.39 -2.58
CA PRO A 28 2.71 0.00 -2.11
C PRO A 28 3.13 -0.90 -0.94
N ILE A 29 3.52 -2.15 -1.21
CA ILE A 29 3.80 -3.19 -0.20
C ILE A 29 4.84 -2.75 0.86
N GLY A 30 5.77 -1.87 0.48
CA GLY A 30 6.79 -1.32 1.37
C GLY A 30 6.28 -0.23 2.33
N ASP A 31 5.04 0.24 2.18
CA ASP A 31 4.49 1.38 2.92
C ASP A 31 4.28 1.07 4.41
N ALA A 32 4.87 1.89 5.28
CA ALA A 32 4.80 1.71 6.73
C ALA A 32 3.39 1.97 7.29
N GLY A 33 2.62 2.87 6.66
CA GLY A 33 1.22 3.14 6.99
C GLY A 33 0.33 1.95 6.65
N LEU A 34 0.41 1.44 5.43
CA LEU A 34 -0.34 0.27 4.98
C LEU A 34 -0.06 -0.95 5.84
N LYS A 35 1.22 -1.18 6.18
CA LYS A 35 1.62 -2.22 7.13
C LYS A 35 0.96 -2.05 8.50
N LEU A 36 0.87 -0.82 9.02
CA LEU A 36 0.23 -0.54 10.30
C LEU A 36 -1.27 -0.77 10.23
N ALA A 37 -1.91 -0.30 9.15
CA ALA A 37 -3.34 -0.45 8.94
C ALA A 37 -3.73 -1.92 8.88
N ILE A 38 -3.02 -2.72 8.07
CA ILE A 38 -3.29 -4.15 7.95
C ILE A 38 -3.00 -4.88 9.26
N GLN A 39 -1.92 -4.53 9.97
CA GLN A 39 -1.66 -5.09 11.31
C GLN A 39 -2.86 -4.88 12.24
N LYS A 40 -3.39 -3.65 12.32
CA LYS A 40 -4.54 -3.32 13.17
C LYS A 40 -5.82 -4.02 12.71
N LEU A 41 -6.09 -4.03 11.41
CA LEU A 41 -7.28 -4.65 10.82
C LEU A 41 -7.33 -6.17 11.05
N LEU A 42 -6.18 -6.83 11.05
CA LEU A 42 -6.04 -8.27 11.29
C LEU A 42 -5.71 -8.62 12.75
N ASN A 43 -5.64 -7.61 13.64
CA ASN A 43 -5.25 -7.76 15.05
C ASN A 43 -3.96 -8.58 15.23
N MET A 44 -2.95 -8.33 14.39
CA MET A 44 -1.71 -9.09 14.40
C MET A 44 -0.73 -8.58 15.47
N PRO A 45 -0.03 -9.48 16.20
CA PRO A 45 0.95 -9.08 17.21
C PRO A 45 2.17 -8.37 16.61
N GLU A 46 2.51 -8.68 15.36
CA GLU A 46 3.65 -8.13 14.63
C GLU A 46 3.25 -7.52 13.29
N ARG A 47 4.16 -6.76 12.68
CA ARG A 47 3.95 -6.17 11.36
C ARG A 47 3.81 -7.27 10.29
N PRO A 48 2.80 -7.21 9.41
CA PRO A 48 2.61 -8.22 8.38
C PRO A 48 3.78 -8.28 7.41
N SER A 49 4.11 -9.49 6.96
CA SER A 49 5.11 -9.72 5.92
C SER A 49 4.63 -9.14 4.57
N PRO A 50 5.55 -8.89 3.62
CA PRO A 50 5.17 -8.51 2.25
C PRO A 50 4.16 -9.49 1.61
N GLN A 51 4.32 -10.79 1.86
CA GLN A 51 3.40 -11.81 1.34
C GLN A 51 2.01 -11.69 1.96
N THR A 52 1.93 -11.49 3.28
CA THR A 52 0.66 -11.28 3.98
C THR A 52 -0.08 -10.05 3.44
N ILE A 53 0.64 -8.97 3.13
CA ILE A 53 0.06 -7.77 2.51
C ILE A 53 -0.47 -8.09 1.10
N LEU A 54 0.29 -8.84 0.30
CA LEU A 54 -0.14 -9.26 -1.04
C LEU A 54 -1.42 -10.09 -0.99
N ASP A 55 -1.48 -11.07 -0.08
CA ASP A 55 -2.63 -11.96 0.08
C ASP A 55 -3.86 -11.17 0.58
N PHE A 56 -3.68 -10.30 1.58
CA PHE A 56 -4.73 -9.41 2.05
C PHE A 56 -5.26 -8.50 0.94
N MET A 57 -4.37 -8.06 0.04
CA MET A 57 -4.73 -7.13 -1.03
C MET A 57 -5.26 -7.79 -2.31
N ALA A 58 -5.09 -9.10 -2.46
CA ALA A 58 -5.48 -9.84 -3.66
C ALA A 58 -6.98 -9.72 -4.01
N PRO A 59 -7.92 -9.81 -3.05
CA PRO A 59 -9.36 -9.67 -3.34
C PRO A 59 -9.77 -8.29 -3.85
N TYR A 60 -8.97 -7.24 -3.62
CA TYR A 60 -9.30 -5.89 -4.04
C TYR A 60 -8.85 -5.54 -5.46
N ARG A 61 -8.32 -6.50 -6.23
CA ARG A 61 -8.09 -6.28 -7.67
C ARG A 61 -9.43 -6.00 -8.38
N PRO A 62 -9.49 -5.08 -9.36
CA PRO A 62 -8.40 -4.25 -9.90
C PRO A 62 -8.25 -2.87 -9.21
N PHE A 63 -8.74 -2.71 -7.98
CA PHE A 63 -8.83 -1.43 -7.25
C PHE A 63 -7.95 -1.39 -5.99
N ARG A 64 -6.80 -2.07 -6.00
CA ARG A 64 -5.88 -2.14 -4.84
C ARG A 64 -5.37 -0.76 -4.39
N SER A 65 -5.34 0.23 -5.26
CA SER A 65 -5.00 1.60 -4.89
C SER A 65 -6.08 2.25 -4.03
N GLN A 66 -7.36 2.03 -4.38
CA GLN A 66 -8.49 2.46 -3.54
C GLN A 66 -8.51 1.75 -2.19
N ALA A 67 -8.28 0.43 -2.19
CA ALA A 67 -8.18 -0.34 -0.94
C ALA A 67 -7.03 0.18 -0.04
N THR A 68 -5.90 0.58 -0.63
CA THR A 68 -4.80 1.20 0.11
C THR A 68 -5.24 2.51 0.77
N PHE A 69 -5.99 3.37 0.07
CA PHE A 69 -6.52 4.60 0.66
C PHE A 69 -7.50 4.33 1.80
N CYS A 70 -8.40 3.37 1.62
CA CYS A 70 -9.30 2.93 2.70
C CYS A 70 -8.52 2.43 3.92
N ALA A 71 -7.47 1.63 3.70
CA ALA A 71 -6.61 1.16 4.78
C ALA A 71 -5.90 2.33 5.50
N TRP A 72 -5.37 3.32 4.78
CA TRP A 72 -4.78 4.50 5.42
C TRP A 72 -5.80 5.30 6.23
N LYS A 73 -7.05 5.40 5.77
CA LYS A 73 -8.12 6.12 6.48
C LYS A 73 -8.46 5.49 7.84
N THR A 74 -8.15 4.21 8.07
CA THR A 74 -8.35 3.58 9.39
C THR A 74 -7.33 4.02 10.44
N LEU A 75 -6.26 4.71 10.02
CA LEU A 75 -5.19 5.18 10.91
C LEU A 75 -5.41 6.60 11.42
N GLY A 76 -6.31 7.38 10.80
CA GLY A 76 -6.65 8.71 11.24
C GLY A 76 -7.85 8.70 12.16
N ASP A 77 -7.87 9.63 13.12
CA ASP A 77 -9.09 10.04 13.79
C ASP A 77 -9.92 10.85 12.75
N LEU A 78 -11.20 10.55 12.63
CA LEU A 78 -12.11 11.05 11.58
C LEU A 78 -12.00 12.55 11.31
#